data_AF-A0A7C2G562-F1
#
_entry.id   AF-A0A7C2G562-F1
#
_cell.length_a   1.000
_cell.length_b   1.000
_cell.length_c   1.000
_cell.angle_alpha   90.00
_cell.angle_beta   90.00
_cell.angle_gamma   90.00
#
_symmetry.space_group_name_H-M   'P 1'
#
loop_
_entity.id
_entity.type
_entity.pdbx_description
1 polymer ?
#
loop_
_entity_poly.entity_id
_entity_poly.type
_entity_poly.pdbx_seq_one_letter_code
_entity_poly.pdbx_strand_id
1 'polypeptide(L)'
;MAPDEIHPGDLQDEKEYVEGAKKRITVNAYERDPKAREACLKRHGYRCAVCTINFQEVYGKIGKHFIHVHHKKPLAGRRTDYTVKPTIDLVPVCPNCHAMLHTSNPPLGIEELKQRLNK
;
A
#
# COMPACT_ATOMS: atom_id res chain seq x y z
N MET A 1 -31.66 -36.78 27.58
CA MET A 1 -30.47 -37.19 26.83
C MET A 1 -30.90 -38.12 25.72
N ALA A 2 -31.00 -37.60 24.50
CA ALA A 2 -30.75 -38.33 23.27
C ALA A 2 -29.88 -37.38 22.41
N PRO A 3 -28.80 -37.86 21.79
CA PRO A 3 -27.81 -37.01 21.14
C PRO A 3 -28.32 -36.48 19.80
N ASP A 4 -27.77 -35.34 19.39
CA ASP A 4 -27.94 -34.74 18.07
C ASP A 4 -27.77 -35.79 16.95
N GLU A 5 -28.84 -36.03 16.18
CA GLU A 5 -28.75 -36.76 14.91
C GLU A 5 -28.15 -35.82 13.86
N ILE A 6 -26.83 -35.78 13.80
CA ILE A 6 -26.10 -35.17 12.69
C ILE A 6 -26.35 -36.04 11.46
N HIS A 7 -27.14 -35.53 10.50
CA HIS A 7 -27.39 -36.23 9.24
C HIS A 7 -26.10 -36.34 8.40
N PRO A 8 -25.85 -37.48 7.70
CA PRO A 8 -24.60 -37.73 6.97
C PRO A 8 -24.32 -36.80 5.77
N GLY A 9 -25.17 -35.80 5.50
CA GLY A 9 -25.14 -34.97 4.30
C GLY A 9 -24.61 -33.54 4.49
N ASP A 10 -24.32 -33.10 5.72
CA ASP A 10 -24.05 -31.69 6.02
C ASP A 10 -22.57 -31.35 6.29
N LEU A 11 -21.66 -32.30 6.09
CA LEU A 11 -20.23 -32.00 6.04
C LEU A 11 -19.92 -31.43 4.64
N GLN A 12 -20.01 -30.11 4.51
CA GLN A 12 -19.44 -29.41 3.36
C GLN A 12 -17.97 -29.83 3.24
N ASP A 13 -17.61 -30.45 2.12
CA ASP A 13 -16.22 -30.77 1.78
C ASP A 13 -15.36 -29.54 2.05
N GLU A 14 -14.50 -29.61 3.06
CA GLU A 14 -13.48 -28.61 3.30
C GLU A 14 -12.60 -28.59 2.05
N LYS A 15 -12.77 -27.57 1.21
CA LYS A 15 -11.94 -27.41 0.03
C LYS A 15 -10.52 -27.14 0.50
N GLU A 16 -9.65 -28.13 0.32
CA GLU A 16 -8.22 -27.98 0.55
C GLU A 16 -7.62 -27.12 -0.56
N TYR A 17 -6.92 -26.05 -0.18
CA TYR A 17 -6.19 -25.17 -1.09
C TYR A 17 -4.69 -25.36 -0.89
N VAL A 18 -3.99 -25.72 -1.97
CA VAL A 18 -2.53 -25.86 -1.94
C VAL A 18 -1.87 -24.50 -2.16
N GLU A 19 -1.24 -23.97 -1.12
CA GLU A 19 -0.45 -22.73 -1.17
C GLU A 19 1.08 -23.03 -1.14
N GLY A 20 1.92 -22.03 -1.44
CA GLY A 20 3.38 -22.13 -1.29
C GLY A 20 4.18 -22.59 -2.52
N ALA A 21 3.53 -22.82 -3.66
CA ALA A 21 4.24 -23.09 -4.92
C ALA A 21 5.16 -21.91 -5.30
N LYS A 22 6.44 -22.20 -5.54
CA LYS A 22 7.43 -21.18 -5.91
C LYS A 22 7.21 -20.70 -7.34
N LYS A 23 6.77 -19.45 -7.50
CA LYS A 23 6.66 -18.77 -8.80
C LYS A 23 7.84 -17.81 -8.98
N ARG A 24 8.57 -17.93 -10.09
CA ARG A 24 9.60 -16.95 -10.46
C ARG A 24 8.94 -15.76 -11.17
N ILE A 25 9.08 -14.57 -10.60
CA ILE A 25 8.57 -13.32 -11.17
C ILE A 25 9.76 -12.43 -11.51
N THR A 26 9.86 -12.01 -12.76
CA THR A 26 10.86 -11.02 -13.20
C THR A 26 10.21 -9.64 -13.15
N VAL A 27 10.68 -8.76 -12.27
CA VAL A 27 10.19 -7.38 -12.17
C VAL A 27 11.28 -6.39 -12.58
N ASN A 28 10.93 -5.38 -13.37
CA ASN A 28 11.81 -4.24 -13.60
C ASN A 28 11.84 -3.39 -12.32
N ALA A 29 12.99 -3.31 -11.67
CA ALA A 29 13.19 -2.40 -10.55
C ALA A 29 13.63 -1.04 -11.08
N TYR A 30 12.76 -0.03 -10.97
CA TYR A 30 13.17 1.36 -11.18
C TYR A 30 13.96 1.81 -9.95
N GLU A 31 15.17 2.29 -10.15
CA GLU A 31 16.01 2.83 -9.09
C GLU A 31 15.28 3.99 -8.40
N ARG A 32 15.04 3.89 -7.09
CA ARG A 32 14.45 4.95 -6.28
C ARG A 32 15.56 5.57 -5.46
N ASP A 33 15.90 6.84 -5.73
CA ASP A 33 16.91 7.56 -4.96
C ASP A 33 16.45 7.70 -3.48
N PRO A 34 17.18 7.11 -2.51
CA PRO A 34 16.87 7.25 -1.09
C PRO A 34 16.83 8.71 -0.63
N LYS A 35 17.61 9.60 -1.27
CA LYS A 35 17.62 11.04 -0.97
C LYS A 35 16.32 11.70 -1.35
N ALA A 36 15.66 11.25 -2.43
CA ALA A 36 14.34 11.75 -2.81
C ALA A 36 13.30 11.40 -1.73
N ARG A 37 13.32 10.16 -1.22
CA ARG A 37 12.46 9.76 -0.09
C ARG A 37 12.72 10.64 1.13
N GLU A 38 13.98 10.81 1.51
CA GLU A 38 14.34 11.61 2.68
C GLU A 38 13.90 13.07 2.53
N ALA A 39 14.15 13.69 1.37
CA ALA A 39 13.72 15.05 1.08
C ALA A 39 12.19 15.22 1.15
N CYS A 40 11.43 14.25 0.64
CA CYS A 40 9.97 14.21 0.78
C CYS A 40 9.55 14.17 2.26
N LEU A 41 10.12 13.25 3.05
CA LEU A 41 9.75 13.07 4.45
C LEU A 41 10.22 14.21 5.35
N LYS A 42 11.37 14.84 5.04
CA LYS A 42 11.83 16.05 5.72
C LYS A 42 10.86 17.21 5.55
N ARG A 43 10.18 17.29 4.40
CA ARG A 43 9.22 18.36 4.09
C ARG A 43 7.80 18.07 4.59
N HIS A 44 7.34 16.83 4.48
CA HIS A 44 5.94 16.43 4.68
C HIS A 44 5.70 15.64 5.98
N GLY A 45 6.77 15.13 6.61
CA GLY A 45 6.69 14.30 7.80
C GLY A 45 6.24 12.86 7.51
N TYR A 46 5.79 12.18 8.58
CA TYR A 46 5.47 10.75 8.59
C TYR A 46 3.98 10.45 8.76
N ARG A 47 3.11 11.46 8.56
CA ARG A 47 1.66 11.27 8.55
C ARG A 47 1.20 10.90 7.14
N CYS A 48 0.34 9.89 7.04
CA CYS A 48 -0.29 9.52 5.79
C CYS A 48 -1.10 10.70 5.24
N ALA A 49 -0.83 11.11 4.01
CA ALA A 49 -1.56 12.21 3.38
C ALA A 49 -3.04 11.90 3.14
N VAL A 50 -3.47 10.64 3.19
CA VAL A 50 -4.88 10.22 2.99
C VAL A 50 -5.58 10.04 4.34
N CYS A 51 -5.21 9.02 5.11
CA CYS A 51 -5.90 8.67 6.35
C CYS A 51 -5.27 9.26 7.62
N THR A 52 -4.24 10.10 7.51
CA THR A 52 -3.57 10.83 8.62
C THR A 52 -2.85 9.98 9.67
N ILE A 53 -2.84 8.64 9.54
CA ILE A 53 -2.13 7.74 10.46
C ILE A 53 -0.63 8.07 10.52
N ASN A 54 -0.07 8.01 11.72
CA ASN A 54 1.36 8.04 11.99
C ASN A 54 1.74 6.72 12.68
N PHE A 55 2.58 5.91 12.04
CA PHE A 55 2.95 4.60 12.58
C PHE A 55 3.72 4.67 13.89
N GLN A 56 4.54 5.70 14.09
CA GLN A 56 5.25 5.85 15.35
C GLN A 56 4.29 6.18 16.51
N GLU A 57 3.23 6.95 16.25
CA GLU A 57 2.22 7.27 17.26
C GLU A 57 1.36 6.04 17.60
N VAL A 58 1.03 5.21 16.61
CA VAL A 58 0.15 4.04 16.81
C VAL A 58 0.91 2.82 17.31
N TYR A 59 2.12 2.57 16.80
CA TYR A 59 2.89 1.34 17.05
C TYR A 59 4.19 1.58 17.85
N GLY A 60 4.48 2.82 18.25
CA GLY A 60 5.68 3.15 19.00
C GLY A 60 6.97 2.95 18.19
N LYS A 61 8.00 2.39 18.83
CA LYS A 61 9.36 2.31 18.25
C LYS A 61 9.41 1.54 16.93
N ILE A 62 8.63 0.47 16.78
CA ILE A 62 8.61 -0.35 15.56
C ILE A 62 7.99 0.40 14.36
N GLY A 63 7.17 1.42 14.61
CA GLY A 63 6.58 2.27 13.59
C GLY A 63 7.45 3.46 13.19
N LYS A 64 8.61 3.65 13.83
CA LYS A 64 9.50 4.78 13.54
C LYS A 64 9.98 4.72 12.09
N HIS A 65 9.80 5.82 11.38
CA HIS A 65 10.09 5.97 9.95
C HIS A 65 9.35 5.02 9.01
N PHE A 66 8.38 4.24 9.52
CA PHE A 66 7.59 3.29 8.75
C PHE A 66 6.48 4.05 8.01
N ILE A 67 6.77 4.43 6.77
CA ILE A 67 5.79 4.99 5.84
C ILE A 67 6.28 4.81 4.40
N HIS A 68 5.34 4.65 3.48
CA HIS A 68 5.62 4.60 2.05
C HIS A 68 5.61 6.01 1.45
N VAL A 69 6.26 6.15 0.29
CA VAL A 69 6.24 7.38 -0.50
C VAL A 69 5.67 7.05 -1.88
N HIS A 70 4.67 7.81 -2.29
CA HIS A 70 3.94 7.64 -3.54
C HIS A 70 4.18 8.82 -4.48
N HIS A 71 4.23 8.55 -5.80
CA HIS A 71 4.33 9.60 -6.82
C HIS A 71 2.94 10.14 -7.14
N LYS A 72 2.68 11.42 -6.89
CA LYS A 72 1.38 12.06 -7.18
C LYS A 72 1.01 12.03 -8.67
N LYS A 73 2.02 11.95 -9.56
CA LYS A 73 1.85 11.79 -11.01
C LYS A 73 2.56 10.51 -11.43
N PRO A 74 1.91 9.58 -12.16
CA PRO A 74 2.54 8.35 -12.60
C PRO A 74 3.75 8.64 -13.49
N LEU A 75 4.85 7.91 -13.29
CA LEU A 75 6.03 7.96 -14.17
C LEU A 75 5.83 7.16 -15.46
N ALA A 76 4.86 6.24 -15.48
CA ALA A 76 4.54 5.41 -16.63
C ALA A 76 4.01 6.28 -17.79
N GLY A 77 4.74 6.28 -18.92
CA GLY A 77 4.40 7.04 -20.13
C GLY A 77 5.38 8.15 -20.50
N ARG A 78 6.36 8.48 -19.65
CA ARG A 78 7.41 9.47 -19.98
C ARG A 78 8.68 8.77 -20.44
N ARG A 79 9.01 8.95 -21.73
CA ARG A 79 10.16 8.34 -22.42
C ARG A 79 11.51 9.03 -22.15
N THR A 80 11.63 9.89 -21.15
CA THR A 80 12.86 10.67 -20.93
C THR A 80 13.13 10.88 -19.44
N ASP A 81 14.42 11.01 -19.10
CA ASP A 81 14.97 11.23 -17.77
C ASP A 81 14.18 12.31 -16.99
N TYR A 82 13.24 11.87 -16.14
CA TYR A 82 12.43 12.79 -15.35
C TYR A 82 13.12 13.04 -14.01
N THR A 83 13.61 14.26 -13.83
CA THR A 83 14.09 14.73 -12.52
C THR A 83 12.91 14.89 -11.56
N VAL A 84 12.74 13.92 -10.66
CA VAL A 84 11.74 13.98 -9.59
C VAL A 84 12.02 15.17 -8.68
N LYS A 85 11.02 16.01 -8.43
CA LYS A 85 11.06 17.05 -7.39
C LYS A 85 10.41 16.50 -6.12
N PRO A 86 11.19 16.01 -5.13
CA PRO A 86 10.64 15.19 -4.06
C PRO A 86 9.57 15.87 -3.20
N THR A 87 9.68 17.18 -3.03
CA THR A 87 8.73 17.96 -2.23
C THR A 87 7.39 18.19 -2.95
N ILE A 88 7.38 18.09 -4.28
CA ILE A 88 6.19 18.39 -5.11
C ILE A 88 5.56 17.10 -5.59
N ASP A 89 6.38 16.21 -6.15
CA ASP A 89 5.97 15.00 -6.87
C ASP A 89 5.70 13.82 -5.95
N LEU A 90 6.27 13.83 -4.74
CA LEU A 90 6.14 12.74 -3.79
C LEU A 90 5.24 13.12 -2.61
N VAL A 91 4.64 12.10 -2.00
CA VAL A 91 3.78 12.25 -0.84
C VAL A 91 3.88 11.03 0.09
N PRO A 92 3.96 11.22 1.42
CA PRO A 92 3.92 10.12 2.37
C PRO A 92 2.51 9.51 2.44
N VAL A 93 2.43 8.18 2.35
CA VAL A 93 1.18 7.41 2.48
C VAL A 93 1.42 6.12 3.26
N CYS A 94 0.45 5.64 4.04
CA CYS A 94 0.55 4.35 4.70
C CYS A 94 0.49 3.20 3.67
N PRO A 95 0.98 1.99 4.00
CA PRO A 95 0.92 0.83 3.10
C PRO A 95 -0.49 0.54 2.58
N ASN A 96 -1.52 0.65 3.43
CA ASN A 96 -2.92 0.38 3.05
C ASN A 96 -3.43 1.40 2.03
N CYS A 97 -3.26 2.71 2.30
CA CYS A 97 -3.63 3.74 1.33
C CYS A 97 -2.78 3.65 0.06
N HIS A 98 -1.51 3.25 0.17
CA HIS A 98 -0.66 3.06 -1.01
C HIS A 98 -1.20 1.95 -1.91
N ALA A 99 -1.62 0.83 -1.33
CA ALA A 99 -2.28 -0.23 -2.07
C ALA A 99 -3.58 0.27 -2.73
N MET A 100 -4.41 1.01 -1.99
CA MET A 100 -5.65 1.59 -2.50
C MET A 100 -5.46 2.60 -3.63
N LEU A 101 -4.39 3.40 -3.63
CA LEU A 101 -4.07 4.29 -4.75
C LEU A 101 -3.80 3.49 -6.04
N HIS A 102 -3.25 2.29 -5.91
CA HIS A 102 -2.89 1.41 -7.03
C HIS A 102 -3.97 0.40 -7.43
N THR A 103 -5.19 0.49 -6.90
CA THR A 103 -6.30 -0.37 -7.37
C THR A 103 -6.84 0.05 -8.74
N SER A 104 -6.40 1.19 -9.28
CA SER A 104 -6.68 1.66 -10.64
C SER A 104 -5.39 1.91 -11.42
N ASN A 105 -5.50 1.90 -12.76
CA ASN A 105 -4.43 2.34 -13.66
C ASN A 105 -5.00 3.34 -14.68
N PRO A 106 -4.61 4.63 -14.64
CA PRO A 106 -3.63 5.23 -13.73
C PRO A 106 -4.07 5.19 -12.25
N PRO A 107 -3.12 5.24 -11.29
CA PRO A 107 -3.39 5.33 -9.86
C PRO A 107 -4.35 6.48 -9.51
N LEU A 108 -5.19 6.25 -8.48
CA LEU A 108 -6.11 7.27 -7.97
C LEU A 108 -5.35 8.50 -7.44
N GLY A 109 -6.00 9.65 -7.49
CA GLY A 109 -5.49 10.86 -6.83
C GLY A 109 -5.56 10.76 -5.31
N ILE A 110 -4.69 11.48 -4.60
CA ILE A 110 -4.75 11.56 -3.11
C ILE A 110 -6.10 12.11 -2.64
N GLU A 111 -6.57 13.20 -3.23
CA GLU A 111 -7.87 13.79 -2.86
C GLU A 111 -9.05 12.89 -3.24
N GLU A 112 -8.95 12.20 -4.38
CA GLU A 112 -9.95 11.22 -4.78
C GLU A 112 -10.06 10.08 -3.78
N LEU A 113 -8.93 9.50 -3.34
CA LEU A 113 -8.95 8.43 -2.35
C LEU A 113 -9.44 8.93 -0.98
N LYS A 114 -9.12 10.17 -0.59
CA LYS A 114 -9.67 10.77 0.63
C LYS A 114 -11.19 10.85 0.59
N GLN A 115 -11.79 11.24 -0.54
CA GLN A 115 -13.24 11.34 -0.70
C GLN A 115 -13.95 10.00 -0.62
N ARG A 116 -13.25 8.90 -0.93
CA ARG A 116 -13.77 7.53 -0.84
C ARG A 116 -13.52 6.88 0.52
N LEU A 117 -12.78 7.53 1.42
CA LEU A 117 -12.44 7.00 2.73
C LEU A 117 -13.61 7.22 3.69
N ASN A 118 -14.31 6.15 4.04
CA ASN A 118 -15.29 6.16 5.13
C ASN A 118 -14.50 6.08 6.45
N LYS A 119 -14.55 7.14 7.25
CA LYS A 119 -13.93 7.20 8.59
C LYS A 119 -14.97 6.91 9.67
#